data_AF-A0A8W7PZS1-F1
#
_entry.id   AF-A0A8W7PZS1-F1
#
_cell.length_a   1.000
_cell.length_b   1.000
_cell.length_c   1.000
_cell.angle_alpha   90.00
_cell.angle_beta   90.00
_cell.angle_gamma   90.00
#
_symmetry.space_group_name_H-M   'P 1'
#
loop_
_entity.id
_entity.type
_entity.pdbx_description
1 polymer ?
#
loop_
_entity_poly.entity_id
_entity_poly.type
_entity_poly.pdbx_seq_one_letter_code
_entity_poly.pdbx_strand_id
1 'polypeptide(L)'
;MDDQVCPRCKTTKYRNPSLKLMVNVCGHTLCESCVELLFLKGSGSCPECNVALRRSNFRVQLFEDSNVDKEVQIRKRILKDFNKKEDDFGSLDEYNDYLEMIEELVFNLCNNIDIINTNKRIEQYKRDNRDVIMKNKLKLSKDELELEQIVEYEKEQFDQRRKELAMIEAENRKQKTKNKEELIDSLMASYEDASAIVDKFTQKAEQSQIQLPKPVAPPPVAKHTHFSSGIATGFQGQHGFLAVPKLEEGPLYVYEPQGFETDGPAPPSLEEVINNGYIRHIRVENLAEKAGGFQTNISCLRAIQEALAGLYHG
;
A
#
# COMPACT_ATOMS: atom_id res chain seq x y z
N MET A 1 -29.31 -3.77 -1.42
CA MET A 1 -28.13 -3.94 -0.55
C MET A 1 -28.63 -3.74 0.86
N ASP A 2 -28.77 -4.82 1.60
CA ASP A 2 -29.18 -4.75 3.00
C ASP A 2 -27.96 -4.28 3.80
N ASP A 3 -28.12 -3.19 4.57
CA ASP A 3 -27.04 -2.63 5.36
C ASP A 3 -26.54 -3.66 6.38
N GLN A 4 -25.26 -4.04 6.31
CA GLN A 4 -24.66 -4.86 7.34
C GLN A 4 -24.70 -4.15 8.69
N VAL A 5 -25.27 -4.83 9.68
CA VAL A 5 -25.50 -4.28 11.02
C VAL A 5 -24.74 -5.10 12.04
N CYS A 6 -24.07 -4.42 12.99
CA CYS A 6 -23.54 -5.11 14.15
C CYS A 6 -24.69 -5.59 15.07
N PRO A 7 -24.81 -6.89 15.39
CA PRO A 7 -25.94 -7.43 16.17
C PRO A 7 -26.00 -6.86 17.59
N ARG A 8 -24.87 -6.40 18.15
CA ARG A 8 -24.80 -5.89 19.53
C ARG A 8 -25.12 -4.41 19.66
N CYS A 9 -24.52 -3.55 18.82
CA CYS A 9 -24.72 -2.10 18.91
C CYS A 9 -25.71 -1.54 17.89
N LYS A 10 -26.17 -2.38 16.94
CA LYS A 10 -27.09 -2.00 15.85
C LYS A 10 -26.59 -0.84 14.99
N THR A 11 -25.29 -0.54 15.04
CA THR A 11 -24.66 0.46 14.19
C THR A 11 -24.42 -0.13 12.81
N THR A 12 -24.70 0.67 11.78
CA THR A 12 -24.50 0.32 10.38
C THR A 12 -23.33 1.13 9.81
N LYS A 13 -22.77 0.65 8.70
CA LYS A 13 -21.73 1.38 7.95
C LYS A 13 -22.23 2.73 7.43
N TYR A 14 -23.53 2.88 7.21
CA TYR A 14 -24.15 4.16 6.84
C TYR A 14 -24.01 5.23 7.95
N ARG A 15 -24.21 4.84 9.21
CA ARG A 15 -24.08 5.78 10.35
C ARG A 15 -22.63 6.11 10.70
N ASN A 16 -21.73 5.15 10.50
CA ASN A 16 -20.31 5.34 10.74
C ASN A 16 -19.52 4.71 9.58
N PRO A 17 -19.05 5.52 8.60
CA PRO A 17 -18.27 5.02 7.47
C PRO A 17 -16.96 4.34 7.85
N SER A 18 -16.40 4.66 9.01
CA SER A 18 -15.17 4.05 9.54
C SER A 18 -15.40 2.75 10.30
N LEU A 19 -16.65 2.27 10.38
CA LEU A 19 -17.00 1.04 11.07
C LEU A 19 -16.39 -0.18 10.38
N LYS A 20 -15.45 -0.83 11.07
CA LYS A 20 -14.91 -2.13 10.67
C LYS A 20 -15.73 -3.25 11.30
N LEU A 21 -16.34 -4.07 10.46
CA LEU A 21 -16.97 -5.32 10.87
C LEU A 21 -15.94 -6.43 10.88
N MET A 22 -16.01 -7.27 11.90
CA MET A 22 -15.15 -8.43 12.09
C MET A 22 -16.00 -9.70 12.12
N VAL A 23 -15.48 -10.78 11.54
CA VAL A 23 -16.09 -12.11 11.54
C VAL A 23 -15.35 -13.01 12.53
N ASN A 24 -16.09 -13.80 13.30
CA ASN A 24 -15.54 -14.80 14.21
C ASN A 24 -15.48 -16.20 13.56
N VAL A 25 -15.04 -17.22 14.33
CA VAL A 25 -14.99 -18.62 13.83
C VAL A 25 -16.35 -19.25 13.52
N CYS A 26 -17.43 -18.76 14.12
CA CYS A 26 -18.77 -19.28 13.86
C CYS A 26 -19.46 -18.63 12.64
N GLY A 27 -18.90 -17.55 12.10
CA GLY A 27 -19.45 -16.82 10.97
C GLY A 27 -20.44 -15.72 11.35
N HIS A 28 -20.43 -15.25 12.60
CA HIS A 28 -21.22 -14.08 13.00
C HIS A 28 -20.35 -12.82 13.03
N THR A 29 -20.94 -11.71 12.61
CA THR A 29 -20.26 -10.41 12.48
C THR A 29 -20.41 -9.59 13.76
N LEU A 30 -19.37 -8.87 14.15
CA LEU A 30 -19.38 -7.88 15.23
C LEU A 30 -18.51 -6.70 14.82
N CYS A 31 -18.87 -5.47 15.17
CA CYS A 31 -17.98 -4.34 14.94
C CYS A 31 -16.78 -4.34 15.90
N GLU A 32 -15.68 -3.72 15.47
CA GLU A 32 -14.44 -3.59 16.24
C GLU A 32 -14.65 -3.16 17.70
N SER A 33 -15.43 -2.10 17.93
CA SER A 33 -15.74 -1.62 19.28
C SER A 33 -16.53 -2.63 20.11
N CYS A 34 -17.44 -3.40 19.49
CA CYS A 34 -18.15 -4.46 20.19
C CYS A 34 -17.27 -5.65 20.53
N VAL A 35 -16.27 -5.97 19.70
CA VAL A 35 -15.26 -7.00 19.98
C VAL A 35 -14.41 -6.59 21.18
N GLU A 36 -13.93 -5.36 21.23
CA GLU A 36 -13.16 -4.85 22.38
C GLU A 36 -13.96 -4.90 23.68
N LEU A 37 -15.20 -4.41 23.63
CA LEU A 37 -16.11 -4.43 24.78
C LEU A 37 -16.51 -5.86 25.21
N LEU A 38 -16.48 -6.83 24.31
CA LEU A 38 -16.77 -8.24 24.62
C LEU A 38 -15.64 -8.85 25.48
N PHE A 39 -14.38 -8.50 25.21
CA PHE A 39 -13.22 -9.06 25.92
C PHE A 39 -12.82 -8.29 27.18
N LEU A 40 -13.39 -7.12 27.46
CA LEU A 40 -13.19 -6.42 28.74
C LEU A 40 -13.58 -7.26 29.96
N LYS A 41 -14.55 -8.18 29.81
CA LYS A 41 -14.98 -9.12 30.87
C LYS A 41 -14.14 -10.40 30.93
N GLY A 42 -13.01 -10.47 30.21
CA GLY A 42 -12.06 -11.58 30.19
C GLY A 42 -12.46 -12.72 29.25
N SER A 43 -13.68 -13.26 29.38
CA SER A 43 -14.20 -14.29 28.47
C SER A 43 -15.27 -13.73 27.54
N GLY A 44 -15.08 -13.91 26.23
CA GLY A 44 -16.05 -13.52 25.21
C GLY A 44 -16.71 -14.74 24.61
N SER A 45 -18.02 -14.87 24.74
CA SER A 45 -18.83 -15.84 23.98
C SER A 45 -19.48 -15.14 22.79
N CYS A 46 -19.73 -15.89 21.72
CA CYS A 46 -20.50 -15.38 20.60
C CYS A 46 -21.93 -15.03 21.07
N PRO A 47 -22.45 -13.82 20.79
CA PRO A 47 -23.81 -13.43 21.21
C PRO A 47 -24.94 -14.26 20.57
N GLU A 48 -24.70 -14.88 19.41
CA GLU A 48 -25.73 -15.60 18.66
C GLU A 48 -25.71 -17.10 18.96
N CYS A 49 -24.53 -17.73 18.96
CA CYS A 49 -24.40 -19.18 19.13
C CYS A 49 -23.66 -19.62 20.40
N ASN A 50 -23.31 -18.69 21.30
CA ASN A 50 -22.65 -18.95 22.59
C ASN A 50 -21.32 -19.74 22.53
N VAL A 51 -20.71 -19.88 21.35
CA VAL A 51 -19.39 -20.50 21.20
C VAL A 51 -18.34 -19.63 21.91
N ALA A 52 -17.46 -20.25 22.68
CA ALA A 52 -16.35 -19.55 23.33
C ALA A 52 -15.37 -19.00 22.28
N LEU A 53 -15.15 -17.68 22.30
CA LEU A 53 -14.30 -16.98 21.35
C LEU A 53 -13.00 -16.50 22.02
N ARG A 54 -11.94 -16.39 21.21
CA ARG A 54 -10.68 -15.74 21.60
C ARG A 54 -10.49 -14.49 20.75
N ARG A 55 -9.80 -13.47 21.26
CA ARG A 55 -9.56 -12.21 20.52
C ARG A 55 -8.83 -12.44 19.19
N SER A 56 -7.90 -13.40 19.16
CA SER A 56 -7.17 -13.82 17.95
C SER A 56 -8.04 -14.44 16.86
N ASN A 57 -9.26 -14.87 17.19
CA ASN A 57 -10.16 -15.56 16.27
C ASN A 57 -11.08 -14.59 15.51
N PHE A 58 -10.97 -13.29 15.79
CA PHE A 58 -11.63 -12.24 15.03
C PHE A 58 -10.74 -11.77 13.90
N ARG A 59 -11.36 -11.49 12.75
CA ARG A 59 -10.71 -10.98 11.54
C ARG A 59 -11.62 -9.99 10.86
N VAL A 60 -11.05 -9.05 10.11
CA VAL A 60 -11.84 -8.09 9.34
C VAL A 60 -12.68 -8.83 8.31
N GLN A 61 -13.95 -8.46 8.20
CA GLN A 61 -14.86 -8.97 7.19
C GLN A 61 -14.45 -8.43 5.81
N LEU A 62 -14.23 -9.32 4.85
CA LEU A 62 -13.86 -8.96 3.49
C LEU A 62 -15.06 -8.99 2.54
N PHE A 63 -16.02 -9.87 2.81
CA PHE A 63 -17.19 -10.08 1.94
C PHE A 63 -18.47 -9.51 2.54
N GLU A 64 -19.45 -9.22 1.69
CA GLU A 64 -20.77 -8.80 2.16
C GLU A 64 -21.48 -9.93 2.94
N ASP A 65 -21.23 -11.18 2.56
CA ASP A 65 -21.79 -12.35 3.22
C ASP A 65 -20.80 -12.96 4.21
N SER A 66 -21.17 -12.93 5.49
CA SER A 66 -20.36 -13.52 6.57
C SER A 66 -20.17 -15.04 6.42
N ASN A 67 -21.12 -15.71 5.77
CA ASN A 67 -21.02 -17.14 5.45
C ASN A 67 -19.89 -17.43 4.45
N VAL A 68 -19.69 -16.55 3.46
CA VAL A 68 -18.57 -16.67 2.50
C VAL A 68 -17.24 -16.51 3.23
N ASP A 69 -17.14 -15.54 4.14
CA ASP A 69 -15.96 -15.39 4.99
C ASP A 69 -15.68 -16.65 5.84
N LYS A 70 -16.72 -17.26 6.42
CA LYS A 70 -16.63 -18.52 7.17
C LYS A 70 -16.11 -19.66 6.29
N GLU A 71 -16.69 -19.83 5.11
CA GLU A 71 -16.32 -20.86 4.13
C GLU A 71 -14.87 -20.71 3.69
N VAL A 72 -14.46 -19.51 3.28
CA VAL A 72 -13.08 -19.21 2.86
C VAL A 72 -12.08 -19.55 3.96
N GLN A 73 -12.44 -19.34 5.23
CA GLN A 73 -11.59 -19.73 6.36
C GLN A 73 -11.43 -21.24 6.50
N ILE A 74 -12.55 -21.95 6.40
CA ILE A 74 -12.59 -23.41 6.50
C ILE A 74 -11.79 -23.99 5.33
N ARG A 75 -12.05 -23.55 4.10
CA ARG A 75 -11.33 -23.98 2.89
C ARG A 75 -9.84 -23.73 3.01
N LYS A 76 -9.38 -22.53 3.40
CA LYS A 76 -7.95 -22.24 3.62
C LYS A 76 -7.30 -23.17 4.64
N ARG A 77 -8.00 -23.49 5.73
CA ARG A 77 -7.51 -24.41 6.77
C ARG A 77 -7.42 -25.84 6.26
N ILE A 78 -8.45 -26.32 5.54
CA ILE A 78 -8.46 -27.66 4.97
C ILE A 78 -7.38 -27.80 3.91
N LEU A 79 -7.27 -26.88 2.94
CA LEU A 79 -6.26 -26.93 1.87
C LEU A 79 -4.81 -26.88 2.40
N LYS A 80 -4.58 -26.32 3.59
CA LYS A 80 -3.25 -26.36 4.24
C LYS A 80 -2.81 -27.77 4.63
N ASP A 81 -3.76 -28.64 4.94
CA ASP A 81 -3.53 -30.04 5.29
C ASP A 81 -3.79 -30.98 4.10
N PHE A 82 -4.64 -30.58 3.16
CA PHE A 82 -5.00 -31.31 1.94
C PHE A 82 -4.27 -30.74 0.72
N ASN A 83 -2.93 -30.79 0.73
CA ASN A 83 -2.05 -30.14 -0.25
C ASN A 83 -1.50 -31.08 -1.35
N LYS A 84 -2.25 -32.11 -1.74
CA LYS A 84 -1.92 -32.94 -2.92
C LYS A 84 -2.31 -32.21 -4.21
N LYS A 85 -1.44 -32.25 -5.22
CA LYS A 85 -1.66 -31.66 -6.54
C LYS A 85 -2.02 -32.75 -7.56
N GLU A 86 -2.49 -32.35 -8.74
CA GLU A 86 -2.82 -33.28 -9.84
C GLU A 86 -1.65 -34.25 -10.15
N ASP A 87 -0.41 -33.75 -10.13
CA ASP A 87 0.82 -34.54 -10.32
C ASP A 87 1.02 -35.69 -9.33
N ASP A 88 0.35 -35.65 -8.17
CA ASP A 88 0.46 -36.67 -7.12
C ASP A 88 -0.48 -37.88 -7.37
N PHE A 89 -1.34 -37.81 -8.39
CA PHE A 89 -2.34 -38.84 -8.71
C PHE A 89 -2.02 -39.57 -10.02
N GLY A 90 -2.50 -40.81 -10.15
CA GLY A 90 -2.28 -41.61 -11.36
C GLY A 90 -3.27 -41.29 -12.49
N SER A 91 -4.40 -40.67 -12.16
CA SER A 91 -5.45 -40.29 -13.10
C SER A 91 -6.15 -39.00 -12.69
N LEU A 92 -6.76 -38.33 -13.67
CA LEU A 92 -7.56 -37.13 -13.45
C LEU A 92 -8.82 -37.42 -12.61
N ASP A 93 -9.41 -38.61 -12.77
CA ASP A 93 -10.60 -39.02 -12.03
C ASP A 93 -10.32 -39.12 -10.53
N GLU A 94 -9.19 -39.73 -10.14
CA GLU A 94 -8.76 -39.78 -8.73
C GLU A 94 -8.52 -38.40 -8.13
N TYR A 95 -7.99 -37.46 -8.92
CA TYR A 95 -7.80 -36.08 -8.48
C TYR A 95 -9.14 -35.35 -8.29
N ASN A 96 -10.09 -35.54 -9.21
CA ASN A 96 -11.43 -34.96 -9.09
C ASN A 96 -12.20 -35.53 -7.89
N ASP A 97 -12.13 -36.83 -7.65
CA ASP A 97 -12.72 -37.47 -6.46
C ASP A 97 -12.11 -36.91 -5.16
N TYR A 98 -10.80 -36.64 -5.17
CA TYR A 98 -10.11 -36.01 -4.05
C TYR A 98 -10.57 -34.56 -3.82
N LEU A 99 -10.79 -33.77 -4.88
CA LEU A 99 -11.35 -32.42 -4.78
C LEU A 99 -12.79 -32.43 -4.27
N GLU A 100 -13.63 -33.35 -4.76
CA GLU A 100 -15.01 -33.50 -4.29
C GLU A 100 -15.06 -33.87 -2.80
N MET A 101 -14.18 -34.78 -2.36
CA MET A 101 -14.04 -35.10 -0.93
C MET A 101 -13.67 -33.86 -0.10
N ILE A 102 -12.81 -32.97 -0.60
CA ILE A 102 -12.46 -31.72 0.10
C ILE A 102 -13.69 -30.83 0.22
N GLU A 103 -14.47 -30.67 -0.85
CA GLU A 103 -15.70 -29.87 -0.83
C GLU A 103 -16.76 -30.47 0.10
N GLU A 104 -16.90 -31.80 0.19
CA GLU A 104 -17.74 -32.46 1.18
C GLU A 104 -17.33 -32.07 2.63
N LEU A 105 -16.02 -32.12 2.94
CA LEU A 105 -15.50 -31.73 4.25
C LEU A 105 -15.75 -30.25 4.55
N VAL A 106 -15.53 -29.37 3.57
CA VAL A 106 -15.75 -27.92 3.71
C VAL A 106 -17.24 -27.64 3.93
N PHE A 107 -18.11 -28.25 3.13
CA PHE A 107 -19.56 -28.09 3.22
C PHE A 107 -20.11 -28.53 4.58
N ASN A 108 -19.69 -29.69 5.06
CA ASN A 108 -20.09 -30.21 6.37
C ASN A 108 -19.68 -29.26 7.51
N LEU A 109 -18.44 -28.76 7.48
CA LEU A 109 -17.95 -27.80 8.48
C LEU A 109 -18.62 -26.42 8.38
N CYS A 110 -18.98 -25.95 7.18
CA CYS A 110 -19.66 -24.68 6.99
C CYS A 110 -21.07 -24.71 7.58
N ASN A 111 -21.80 -25.79 7.30
CA ASN A 111 -23.20 -25.97 7.70
C ASN A 111 -23.37 -26.61 9.09
N ASN A 112 -22.26 -26.90 9.78
CA ASN A 112 -22.26 -27.56 11.08
C ASN A 112 -22.90 -28.97 11.06
N ILE A 113 -22.79 -29.68 9.93
CA ILE A 113 -23.27 -31.05 9.74
C ILE A 113 -22.15 -32.01 10.16
N ASP A 114 -22.47 -32.96 11.03
CA ASP A 114 -21.57 -34.02 11.48
C ASP A 114 -20.11 -33.58 11.77
N ILE A 115 -19.98 -32.51 12.56
CA ILE A 115 -18.69 -31.87 12.86
C ILE A 115 -17.71 -32.86 13.50
N ILE A 116 -18.20 -33.80 14.31
CA ILE A 116 -17.35 -34.72 15.08
C ILE A 116 -16.69 -35.74 14.14
N ASN A 117 -17.47 -36.42 13.29
CA ASN A 117 -16.90 -37.39 12.36
C ASN A 117 -16.05 -36.71 11.29
N THR A 118 -16.48 -35.54 10.80
CA THR A 118 -15.72 -34.74 9.82
C THR A 118 -14.34 -34.36 10.37
N ASN A 119 -14.27 -33.83 11.60
CA ASN A 119 -12.98 -33.53 12.23
C ASN A 119 -12.15 -34.78 12.49
N LYS A 120 -12.78 -35.91 12.84
CA LYS A 120 -12.07 -37.18 13.02
C LYS A 120 -11.44 -37.67 11.71
N ARG A 121 -12.16 -37.53 10.58
CA ARG A 121 -11.67 -37.86 9.23
C ARG A 121 -10.49 -36.97 8.84
N ILE A 122 -10.59 -35.66 9.12
CA ILE A 122 -9.49 -34.70 8.88
C ILE A 122 -8.26 -35.05 9.72
N GLU A 123 -8.41 -35.33 11.01
CA GLU A 123 -7.28 -35.67 11.89
C GLU A 123 -6.66 -37.02 11.54
N GLN A 124 -7.47 -37.99 11.09
CA GLN A 124 -6.97 -39.25 10.56
C GLN A 124 -6.11 -39.02 9.31
N TYR A 125 -6.63 -38.26 8.33
CA TYR A 125 -5.91 -37.93 7.11
C TYR A 125 -4.56 -37.24 7.40
N LYS A 126 -4.55 -36.30 8.35
CA LYS A 126 -3.34 -35.57 8.77
C LYS A 126 -2.29 -36.49 9.39
N ARG A 127 -2.70 -37.49 10.17
CA ARG A 127 -1.77 -38.47 10.74
C ARG A 127 -1.19 -39.36 9.66
N ASP A 128 -2.04 -39.87 8.76
CA ASP A 128 -1.63 -40.83 7.74
C ASP A 128 -0.78 -40.19 6.63
N ASN A 129 -0.98 -38.91 6.33
CA ASN A 129 -0.29 -38.18 5.26
C ASN A 129 0.73 -37.15 5.78
N ARG A 130 1.14 -37.20 7.04
CA ARG A 130 2.00 -36.19 7.68
C ARG A 130 3.25 -35.86 6.87
N ASP A 131 3.97 -36.89 6.42
CA ASP A 131 5.24 -36.73 5.71
C ASP A 131 5.02 -36.17 4.30
N VAL A 132 3.96 -36.61 3.62
CA VAL A 132 3.56 -36.09 2.30
C VAL A 132 3.20 -34.61 2.41
N ILE A 133 2.42 -34.24 3.43
CA ILE A 133 2.03 -32.84 3.66
C ILE A 133 3.26 -31.97 3.89
N MET A 134 4.22 -32.44 4.69
CA MET A 134 5.44 -31.69 4.97
C MET A 134 6.31 -31.53 3.72
N LYS A 135 6.44 -32.58 2.90
CA LYS A 135 7.16 -32.52 1.62
C LYS A 135 6.50 -31.55 0.63
N ASN A 136 5.18 -31.61 0.50
CA ASN A 136 4.41 -30.74 -0.39
C ASN A 136 4.38 -29.27 0.08
N LYS A 137 4.59 -29.00 1.37
CA LYS A 137 4.75 -27.62 1.89
C LYS A 137 6.10 -26.99 1.53
N LEU A 138 7.13 -27.80 1.37
CA LEU A 138 8.47 -27.32 1.00
C LEU A 138 8.64 -27.21 -0.53
N LYS A 139 7.88 -28.00 -1.28
CA LYS A 139 7.88 -27.95 -2.74
C LYS A 139 7.05 -26.74 -3.20
N LEU A 140 7.70 -25.67 -3.64
CA LEU A 140 7.02 -24.64 -4.42
C LEU A 140 6.44 -25.30 -5.69
N SER A 141 5.22 -24.93 -6.03
CA SER A 141 4.63 -25.30 -7.31
C SER A 141 5.50 -24.77 -8.44
N LYS A 142 5.57 -25.50 -9.55
CA LYS A 142 6.25 -25.00 -10.75
C LYS A 142 5.72 -23.61 -11.14
N ASP A 143 4.39 -23.46 -11.13
CA ASP A 143 3.71 -22.20 -11.42
C ASP A 143 4.04 -21.08 -10.42
N GLU A 144 4.22 -21.40 -9.14
CA GLU A 144 4.58 -20.39 -8.12
C GLU A 144 6.00 -19.88 -8.37
N LEU A 145 6.92 -20.78 -8.72
CA LEU A 145 8.29 -20.44 -9.06
C LEU A 145 8.37 -19.63 -10.37
N GLU A 146 7.57 -19.98 -11.37
CA GLU A 146 7.43 -19.21 -12.62
C GLU A 146 6.88 -17.79 -12.34
N LEU A 147 5.86 -17.66 -11.47
CA LEU A 147 5.31 -16.37 -11.07
C LEU A 147 6.33 -15.50 -10.32
N GLU A 148 7.10 -16.09 -9.39
CA GLU A 148 8.17 -15.37 -8.68
C GLU A 148 9.21 -14.82 -9.65
N GLN A 149 9.64 -15.62 -10.64
CA GLN A 149 10.59 -15.18 -11.67
C GLN A 149 10.04 -14.02 -12.51
N ILE A 150 8.76 -14.05 -12.89
CA ILE A 150 8.11 -12.96 -13.63
C ILE A 150 8.12 -11.68 -12.79
N VAL A 151 7.75 -11.75 -11.51
CA VAL A 151 7.71 -10.60 -10.61
C VAL A 151 9.11 -10.01 -10.40
N GLU A 152 10.13 -10.85 -10.23
CA GLU A 152 11.52 -10.40 -10.11
C GLU A 152 11.98 -9.67 -11.38
N TYR A 153 11.71 -10.24 -12.55
CA TYR A 153 12.05 -9.61 -13.82
C TYR A 153 11.33 -8.27 -14.00
N GLU A 154 10.04 -8.17 -13.70
CA GLU A 154 9.29 -6.92 -13.76
C GLU A 154 9.87 -5.84 -12.83
N LYS A 155 10.28 -6.25 -11.62
CA LYS A 155 10.91 -5.35 -10.65
C LYS A 155 12.27 -4.84 -11.14
N GLU A 156 13.10 -5.71 -11.71
CA GLU A 156 14.38 -5.31 -12.30
C GLU A 156 14.19 -4.32 -13.45
N GLN A 157 13.23 -4.59 -14.34
CA GLN A 157 12.90 -3.70 -15.45
C GLN A 157 12.42 -2.33 -14.95
N PHE A 158 11.60 -2.30 -13.90
CA PHE A 158 11.15 -1.06 -13.28
C PHE A 158 12.32 -0.28 -12.66
N ASP A 159 13.21 -0.96 -11.94
CA ASP A 159 14.37 -0.35 -11.32
C ASP A 159 15.39 0.17 -12.34
N GLN A 160 15.60 -0.53 -13.45
CA GLN A 160 16.42 -0.07 -14.57
C GLN A 160 15.86 1.21 -15.17
N ARG A 161 14.56 1.25 -15.52
CA ARG A 161 13.90 2.46 -16.05
C ARG A 161 14.00 3.64 -15.08
N ARG A 162 13.82 3.40 -13.78
CA ARG A 162 13.95 4.44 -12.75
C ARG A 162 15.38 5.00 -12.68
N LYS A 163 16.40 4.14 -12.78
CA LYS A 163 17.81 4.56 -12.81
C LYS A 163 18.15 5.33 -14.08
N GLU A 164 17.66 4.89 -15.24
CA GLU A 164 17.86 5.58 -16.52
C GLU A 164 17.26 6.99 -16.49
N LEU A 165 16.02 7.14 -16.00
CA LEU A 165 15.39 8.44 -15.83
C LEU A 165 16.19 9.36 -14.89
N ALA A 166 16.68 8.82 -13.77
CA ALA A 166 17.51 9.58 -12.84
C ALA A 166 18.86 10.00 -13.47
N MET A 167 19.48 9.15 -14.30
CA MET A 167 20.70 9.52 -15.03
C MET A 167 20.45 10.61 -16.08
N ILE A 168 19.35 10.50 -16.83
CA ILE A 168 18.94 11.52 -17.81
C ILE A 168 18.67 12.86 -17.11
N GLU A 169 17.98 12.86 -15.96
CA GLU A 169 17.72 14.07 -15.18
C GLU A 169 19.02 14.69 -14.63
N ALA A 170 19.94 13.87 -14.12
CA ALA A 170 21.23 14.32 -13.62
C ALA A 170 22.09 14.94 -14.74
N GLU A 171 22.14 14.33 -15.92
CA GLU A 171 22.88 14.85 -17.06
C GLU A 171 22.26 16.15 -17.59
N ASN A 172 20.93 16.22 -17.67
CA ASN A 172 20.21 17.46 -17.99
C ASN A 172 20.49 18.58 -16.99
N ARG A 173 20.60 18.25 -15.69
CA ARG A 173 20.95 19.22 -14.64
C ARG A 173 22.39 19.72 -14.82
N LYS A 174 23.35 18.83 -15.08
CA LYS A 174 24.75 19.19 -15.37
C LYS A 174 24.86 20.06 -16.61
N GLN A 175 24.18 19.72 -17.69
CA GLN A 175 24.18 20.49 -18.93
C GLN A 175 23.58 21.89 -18.73
N LYS A 176 22.49 22.00 -17.95
CA LYS A 176 21.92 23.31 -17.57
C LYS A 176 22.90 24.16 -16.76
N THR A 177 23.66 23.57 -15.85
CA THR A 177 24.70 24.30 -15.09
C THR A 177 25.83 24.77 -15.99
N LYS A 178 26.37 23.88 -16.84
CA LYS A 178 27.42 24.24 -17.81
C LYS A 178 26.99 25.34 -18.78
N ASN A 179 25.78 25.24 -19.33
CA ASN A 179 25.25 26.27 -20.22
C ASN A 179 25.09 27.63 -19.52
N LYS A 180 24.78 27.66 -18.22
CA LYS A 180 24.73 28.90 -17.42
C LYS A 180 26.12 29.48 -17.20
N GLU A 181 27.11 28.65 -16.88
CA GLU A 181 28.50 29.08 -16.72
C GLU A 181 29.06 29.65 -18.03
N GLU A 182 28.86 28.96 -19.16
CA GLU A 182 29.27 29.44 -20.49
C GLU A 182 28.63 30.79 -20.86
N LEU A 183 27.37 31.00 -20.50
CA LEU A 183 26.67 32.28 -20.71
C LEU A 183 27.30 33.40 -19.86
N ILE A 184 27.59 33.12 -18.59
CA ILE A 184 28.23 34.08 -17.67
C ILE A 184 29.64 34.43 -18.17
N ASP A 185 30.44 33.45 -18.57
CA ASP A 185 31.78 33.67 -19.09
C ASP A 185 31.77 34.46 -20.41
N SER A 186 30.83 34.17 -21.30
CA SER A 186 30.65 34.91 -22.55
C SER A 186 30.26 36.37 -22.29
N LEU A 187 29.38 36.62 -21.31
CA LEU A 187 28.99 37.97 -20.90
C LEU A 187 30.14 38.75 -20.23
N MET A 188 31.06 38.07 -19.53
CA MET A 188 32.20 38.72 -18.87
C MET A 188 33.38 39.00 -19.82
N ALA A 189 33.66 38.09 -20.75
CA ALA A 189 34.89 38.12 -21.55
C ALA A 189 34.72 38.72 -22.96
N SER A 190 33.50 38.76 -23.50
CA SER A 190 33.27 39.27 -24.85
C SER A 190 32.89 40.75 -24.88
N TYR A 191 33.21 41.41 -25.99
CA TYR A 191 32.87 42.81 -26.26
C TYR A 191 31.61 42.96 -27.13
N GLU A 192 30.86 41.87 -27.31
CA GLU A 192 29.58 41.89 -28.06
C GLU A 192 28.47 42.51 -27.21
N ASP A 193 27.38 42.95 -27.85
CA ASP A 193 26.23 43.47 -27.14
C ASP A 193 25.57 42.37 -26.30
N ALA A 194 25.26 42.70 -25.04
CA ALA A 194 24.73 41.74 -24.07
C ALA A 194 23.40 41.12 -24.55
N SER A 195 22.60 41.87 -25.30
CA SER A 195 21.34 41.40 -25.89
C SER A 195 21.57 40.24 -26.87
N ALA A 196 22.55 40.39 -27.77
CA ALA A 196 22.87 39.41 -28.80
C ALA A 196 23.48 38.11 -28.22
N ILE A 197 24.25 38.22 -27.13
CA ILE A 197 24.81 37.05 -26.44
C ILE A 197 23.70 36.24 -25.77
N VAL A 198 22.78 36.90 -25.08
CA VAL A 198 21.63 36.23 -24.46
C VAL A 198 20.81 35.51 -25.53
N ASP A 199 20.44 36.19 -26.62
CA ASP A 199 19.64 35.62 -27.71
C ASP A 199 20.26 34.36 -28.34
N LYS A 200 21.58 34.33 -28.53
CA LYS A 200 22.31 33.13 -29.00
C LYS A 200 22.16 31.95 -28.03
N PHE A 201 22.26 32.21 -26.73
CA PHE A 201 22.11 31.16 -25.70
C PHE A 201 20.66 30.76 -25.46
N THR A 202 19.68 31.65 -25.65
CA THR A 202 18.24 31.30 -25.63
C THR A 202 17.90 30.37 -26.79
N GLN A 203 18.37 30.67 -28.01
CA GLN A 203 18.19 29.79 -29.17
C GLN A 203 18.90 28.44 -28.98
N LYS A 204 20.11 28.43 -28.40
CA LYS A 204 20.84 27.20 -28.04
C LYS A 204 20.08 26.38 -27.00
N ALA A 205 19.47 27.01 -25.99
CA ALA A 205 18.70 26.34 -24.94
C ALA A 205 17.38 25.75 -25.47
N GLU A 206 16.70 26.42 -26.40
CA GLU A 206 15.50 25.92 -27.08
C GLU A 206 15.82 24.71 -27.97
N GLN A 207 16.95 24.72 -28.67
CA GLN A 207 17.41 23.59 -29.49
C GLN A 207 17.94 22.41 -28.67
N SER A 208 18.45 22.66 -27.46
CA SER A 208 19.01 21.63 -26.57
C SER A 208 18.02 21.13 -25.51
N GLN A 209 16.75 21.54 -25.55
CA GLN A 209 15.67 20.78 -24.91
C GLN A 209 15.53 19.43 -25.62
N ILE A 210 16.35 18.47 -25.21
CA ILE A 210 16.16 17.06 -25.50
C ILE A 210 14.75 16.73 -25.03
N GLN A 211 13.87 16.37 -25.95
CA GLN A 211 12.57 15.81 -25.61
C GLN A 211 12.84 14.59 -24.75
N LEU A 212 12.54 14.68 -23.45
CA LEU A 212 12.45 13.51 -22.58
C LEU A 212 11.63 12.48 -23.35
N PRO A 213 12.10 11.23 -23.49
CA PRO A 213 11.28 10.21 -24.14
C PRO A 213 9.93 10.26 -23.43
N LYS A 214 8.86 10.58 -24.18
CA LYS A 214 7.51 10.41 -23.67
C LYS A 214 7.47 9.03 -23.02
N PRO A 215 6.86 8.86 -21.84
CA PRO A 215 6.72 7.54 -21.26
C PRO A 215 6.11 6.67 -22.35
N VAL A 216 6.93 5.79 -22.93
CA VAL A 216 6.43 4.83 -23.90
C VAL A 216 5.53 3.98 -23.04
N ALA A 217 4.22 4.14 -23.25
CA ALA A 217 3.23 3.28 -22.63
C ALA A 217 3.77 1.85 -22.81
N PRO A 218 3.81 1.04 -21.74
CA PRO A 218 4.38 -0.30 -21.82
C PRO A 218 3.82 -0.96 -23.08
N PRO A 219 4.67 -1.59 -23.92
CA PRO A 219 4.18 -2.28 -25.11
C PRO A 219 3.04 -3.19 -24.66
N PRO A 220 1.92 -3.25 -25.39
CA PRO A 220 0.79 -4.07 -24.98
C PRO A 220 1.33 -5.49 -24.87
N VAL A 221 1.49 -5.96 -23.62
CA VAL A 221 1.81 -7.35 -23.33
C VAL A 221 0.72 -8.13 -24.04
N ALA A 222 1.12 -8.92 -25.04
CA ALA A 222 0.19 -9.75 -25.77
C ALA A 222 -0.55 -10.59 -24.74
N LYS A 223 -1.82 -10.24 -24.49
CA LYS A 223 -2.68 -11.01 -23.60
C LYS A 223 -2.72 -12.40 -24.21
N HIS A 224 -2.04 -13.36 -23.60
CA HIS A 224 -2.22 -14.76 -23.89
C HIS A 224 -3.69 -15.07 -23.58
N THR A 225 -4.54 -14.96 -24.60
CA THR A 225 -5.97 -15.23 -24.54
C THR A 225 -6.17 -16.70 -24.88
N HIS A 226 -5.72 -17.58 -23.98
CA HIS A 226 -6.28 -18.92 -23.91
C HIS A 226 -7.48 -18.89 -22.97
N PHE A 227 -8.59 -18.33 -23.47
CA PHE A 227 -9.91 -18.62 -22.93
C PHE A 227 -10.83 -19.00 -24.08
N SER A 228 -10.90 -20.31 -24.32
CA SER A 228 -11.80 -20.96 -25.26
C SER A 228 -13.16 -21.12 -24.58
N SER A 229 -14.13 -20.27 -24.96
CA SER A 229 -15.55 -20.59 -25.03
C SER A 229 -16.27 -19.44 -25.74
N GLY A 230 -16.54 -19.62 -27.03
CA GLY A 230 -17.26 -18.65 -27.83
C GLY A 230 -18.76 -18.69 -27.54
N ILE A 231 -19.32 -17.57 -27.10
CA ILE A 231 -20.66 -17.08 -27.44
C ILE A 231 -20.51 -15.57 -27.66
N ALA A 232 -20.70 -15.15 -28.91
CA ALA A 232 -20.82 -13.76 -29.28
C ALA A 232 -22.28 -13.32 -29.05
N THR A 233 -22.52 -12.52 -28.03
CA THR A 233 -23.75 -11.73 -27.90
C THR A 233 -23.38 -10.26 -27.85
N GLY A 234 -23.67 -9.58 -28.96
CA GLY A 234 -23.42 -8.15 -29.11
C GLY A 234 -24.33 -7.34 -28.19
N PHE A 235 -23.74 -6.47 -27.40
CA PHE A 235 -24.38 -5.27 -26.86
C PHE A 235 -23.32 -4.15 -26.83
N GLN A 236 -23.28 -3.38 -27.92
CA GLN A 236 -22.69 -2.05 -27.91
C GLN A 236 -23.64 -1.12 -27.16
N GLY A 237 -23.11 -0.40 -26.18
CA GLY A 237 -23.78 0.75 -25.57
C GLY A 237 -24.15 0.56 -24.11
N GLN A 238 -23.17 0.75 -23.22
CA GLN A 238 -23.29 1.67 -22.09
C GLN A 238 -21.93 1.80 -21.40
N HIS A 239 -21.55 3.04 -21.13
CA HIS A 239 -20.38 3.40 -20.35
C HIS A 239 -20.51 2.85 -18.92
N GLY A 240 -19.98 1.66 -18.68
CA GLY A 240 -19.68 1.19 -17.34
C GLY A 240 -18.30 1.72 -16.94
N PHE A 241 -18.28 2.75 -16.10
CA PHE A 241 -17.10 3.06 -15.28
C PHE A 241 -16.73 1.77 -14.53
N LEU A 242 -15.72 1.04 -15.01
CA LEU A 242 -15.04 0.08 -14.16
C LEU A 242 -14.38 0.93 -13.08
N ALA A 243 -14.84 0.78 -11.83
CA ALA A 243 -14.13 1.31 -10.70
C ALA A 243 -12.69 0.79 -10.81
N VAL A 244 -11.75 1.70 -11.09
CA VAL A 244 -10.32 1.40 -11.02
C VAL A 244 -10.12 0.73 -9.67
N PRO A 245 -9.59 -0.51 -9.61
CA PRO A 245 -9.26 -1.14 -8.34
C PRO A 245 -8.43 -0.12 -7.58
N LYS A 246 -8.94 0.38 -6.46
CA LYS A 246 -8.11 1.16 -5.55
C LYS A 246 -6.98 0.21 -5.18
N LEU A 247 -5.80 0.42 -5.74
CA LEU A 247 -4.58 -0.15 -5.18
C LEU A 247 -4.69 0.11 -3.69
N GLU A 248 -4.46 -0.91 -2.87
CA GLU A 248 -4.21 -0.67 -1.45
C GLU A 248 -3.06 0.34 -1.40
N GLU A 249 -3.42 1.60 -1.14
CA GLU A 249 -2.48 2.66 -0.91
C GLU A 249 -1.60 2.13 0.21
N GLY A 250 -0.35 1.79 -0.13
CA GLY A 250 0.67 1.49 0.87
C GLY A 250 0.66 2.59 1.93
N PRO A 251 1.19 2.34 3.13
CA PRO A 251 1.07 3.25 4.27
C PRO A 251 1.27 4.69 3.79
N LEU A 252 0.21 5.49 3.94
CA LEU A 252 0.18 6.88 3.53
C LEU A 252 1.46 7.55 4.06
N TYR A 253 2.13 8.32 3.21
CA TYR A 253 3.33 9.03 3.60
C TYR A 253 3.06 9.80 4.91
N VAL A 254 3.73 9.37 5.98
CA VAL A 254 3.76 10.10 7.24
C VAL A 254 5.00 10.96 7.18
N TYR A 255 4.80 12.28 7.22
CA TYR A 255 5.92 13.21 7.34
C TYR A 255 6.58 12.99 8.70
N GLU A 256 7.77 12.39 8.68
CA GLU A 256 8.66 12.42 9.83
C GLU A 256 9.50 13.69 9.73
N PRO A 257 9.38 14.64 10.68
CA PRO A 257 10.23 15.82 10.68
C PRO A 257 11.69 15.38 10.77
N GLN A 258 12.53 15.90 9.88
CA GLN A 258 13.97 15.66 9.95
C GLN A 258 14.51 16.17 11.29
N GLY A 259 14.98 15.25 12.13
CA GLY A 259 15.72 15.58 13.33
C GLY A 259 17.14 16.01 12.95
N PHE A 260 17.54 17.21 13.36
CA PHE A 260 18.93 17.64 13.29
C PHE A 260 19.55 17.40 14.67
N GLU A 261 20.63 16.62 14.75
CA GLU A 261 21.46 16.56 15.95
C GLU A 261 22.24 17.86 16.05
N THR A 262 21.87 18.71 17.01
CA THR A 262 22.60 19.94 17.33
C THR A 262 23.33 19.74 18.66
N ASP A 263 24.66 19.72 18.65
CA ASP A 263 25.49 19.69 19.87
C ASP A 263 25.52 21.06 20.54
N GLY A 264 24.38 21.50 21.07
CA GLY A 264 24.20 22.82 21.69
C GLY A 264 22.87 22.97 22.43
N PRO A 265 22.67 24.10 23.14
CA PRO A 265 21.39 24.39 23.76
C PRO A 265 20.30 24.53 22.70
N ALA A 266 19.12 23.95 22.97
CA ALA A 266 17.98 24.02 22.05
C ALA A 266 17.58 25.48 21.78
N PRO A 267 17.22 25.84 20.53
CA PRO A 267 16.76 27.18 20.22
C PRO A 267 15.45 27.49 20.97
N PRO A 268 15.27 28.74 21.43
CA PRO A 268 14.06 29.13 22.15
C PRO A 268 12.83 29.01 21.26
N SER A 269 11.68 28.73 21.87
CA SER A 269 10.41 28.67 21.16
C SER A 269 9.94 30.07 20.73
N LEU A 270 9.04 30.14 19.74
CA LEU A 270 8.46 31.41 19.28
C LEU A 270 7.84 32.22 20.43
N GLU A 271 7.23 31.54 21.40
CA GLU A 271 6.61 32.15 22.59
C GLU A 271 7.67 32.79 23.51
N GLU A 272 8.80 32.11 23.70
CA GLU A 272 9.93 32.64 24.50
C GLU A 272 10.58 33.85 23.82
N VAL A 273 10.67 33.86 22.49
CA VAL A 273 11.21 35.01 21.73
C VAL A 273 10.32 36.25 21.91
N ILE A 274 9.00 36.07 21.96
CA ILE A 274 8.03 37.15 22.21
C ILE A 274 8.11 37.63 23.66
N ASN A 275 8.07 36.71 24.62
CA ASN A 275 7.99 37.03 26.05
C ASN A 275 9.27 37.67 26.60
N ASN A 276 10.43 37.24 26.10
CA ASN A 276 11.73 37.78 26.53
C ASN A 276 12.10 39.10 25.82
N GLY A 277 11.22 39.64 24.96
CA GLY A 277 11.37 40.96 24.38
C GLY A 277 12.42 41.07 23.26
N TYR A 278 12.84 39.96 22.65
CA TYR A 278 13.81 39.95 21.55
C TYR A 278 13.35 40.76 20.33
N ILE A 279 12.04 40.97 20.17
CA ILE A 279 11.42 41.68 19.04
C ILE A 279 11.36 43.20 19.28
N ARG A 280 11.70 43.69 20.48
CA ARG A 280 11.49 45.10 20.89
C ARG A 280 12.19 46.13 20.01
N HIS A 281 13.30 45.75 19.38
CA HIS A 281 14.10 46.63 18.53
C HIS A 281 13.93 46.34 17.02
N ILE A 282 12.99 45.48 16.65
CA ILE A 282 12.78 45.09 15.26
C ILE A 282 11.58 45.87 14.69
N ARG A 283 11.72 46.34 13.46
CA ARG A 283 10.67 47.02 12.72
C ARG A 283 9.44 46.11 12.59
N VAL A 284 8.25 46.67 12.80
CA VAL A 284 6.95 45.99 12.63
C VAL A 284 6.63 45.76 11.14
N GLU A 285 6.01 44.63 10.83
CA GLU A 285 5.63 44.25 9.47
C GLU A 285 4.59 45.20 8.83
N ASN A 286 4.71 45.40 7.52
CA ASN A 286 3.71 46.09 6.72
C ASN A 286 2.60 45.13 6.24
N LEU A 287 1.43 45.67 5.86
CA LEU A 287 0.27 44.87 5.42
C LEU A 287 0.58 43.98 4.20
N ALA A 288 1.40 44.45 3.27
CA ALA A 288 1.84 43.68 2.11
C ALA A 288 2.77 42.51 2.49
N GLU A 289 3.65 42.71 3.47
CA GLU A 289 4.59 41.70 3.96
C GLU A 289 3.84 40.61 4.74
N LYS A 290 2.85 41.02 5.55
CA LYS A 290 1.96 40.11 6.27
C LYS A 290 1.13 39.24 5.31
N ALA A 291 0.66 39.80 4.20
CA ALA A 291 -0.04 39.05 3.15
C ALA A 291 0.88 38.04 2.43
N GLY A 292 2.18 38.31 2.37
CA GLY A 292 3.21 37.39 1.88
C GLY A 292 3.67 36.34 2.89
N GLY A 293 3.04 36.26 4.07
CA GLY A 293 3.39 35.31 5.13
C GLY A 293 4.60 35.72 5.98
N PHE A 294 5.11 36.94 5.82
CA PHE A 294 6.20 37.47 6.64
C PHE A 294 5.66 37.99 7.97
N GLN A 295 6.28 37.56 9.06
CA GLN A 295 6.07 38.11 10.40
C GLN A 295 7.42 38.39 11.04
N THR A 296 7.48 39.47 11.83
CA THR A 296 8.72 39.98 12.43
C THR A 296 9.37 38.97 13.39
N ASN A 297 8.54 38.21 14.12
CA ASN A 297 8.95 37.12 15.01
C ASN A 297 9.71 35.99 14.28
N ILE A 298 9.35 35.66 13.04
CA ILE A 298 9.98 34.58 12.25
C ILE A 298 11.43 34.92 11.93
N SER A 299 11.71 36.17 11.56
CA SER A 299 13.08 36.63 11.26
C SER A 299 13.97 36.56 12.48
N CYS A 300 13.42 36.93 13.64
CA CYS A 300 14.09 36.91 14.92
C CYS A 300 14.41 35.47 15.35
N LEU A 301 13.42 34.57 15.26
CA LEU A 301 13.56 33.14 15.55
C LEU A 301 14.63 32.49 14.67
N ARG A 302 14.59 32.77 13.36
CA ARG A 302 15.57 32.22 12.40
C ARG A 302 16.99 32.66 12.71
N ALA A 303 17.21 33.94 13.02
CA ALA A 303 18.53 34.44 13.38
C ALA A 303 19.09 33.77 14.66
N ILE A 304 18.23 33.55 15.66
CA ILE A 304 18.63 32.87 16.91
C ILE A 304 18.91 31.39 16.64
N GLN A 305 18.08 30.73 15.82
CA GLN A 305 18.27 29.33 15.44
C GLN A 305 19.59 29.13 14.66
N GLU A 306 19.90 30.02 13.71
CA GLU A 306 21.16 30.00 12.95
C GLU A 306 22.36 30.26 13.89
N ALA A 307 22.24 31.20 14.82
CA ALA A 307 23.30 31.47 15.80
C ALA A 307 23.58 30.27 16.72
N LEU A 308 22.54 29.59 17.21
CA LEU A 308 22.67 28.45 18.13
C LEU A 308 23.07 27.15 17.41
N ALA A 309 22.62 26.94 16.17
CA ALA A 309 23.00 25.79 15.36
C ALA A 309 24.41 25.91 14.76
N GLY A 310 24.91 27.14 14.54
CA GLY A 310 26.22 27.39 13.94
C GLY A 310 27.41 27.38 14.91
N LEU A 311 27.19 27.15 16.21
CA LEU A 311 28.19 27.45 17.25
C LEU A 311 29.22 26.35 17.56
N TYR A 312 29.13 25.14 16.99
CA TYR A 312 30.15 24.09 17.24
C TYR A 312 30.42 23.22 16.01
N HIS A 313 31.40 23.64 15.21
CA HIS A 313 32.34 22.72 14.58
C HIS A 313 33.65 22.84 15.34
N GLY A 314 33.75 22.08 16.44
CA GLY A 314 34.99 21.75 17.14
C GLY A 314 35.24 20.26 16.98
#